data_AF-A0A497C369-F1
#
_entry.id   AF-A0A497C369-F1
#
_cell.length_a   1.000
_cell.length_b   1.000
_cell.length_c   1.000
_cell.angle_alpha   90.00
_cell.angle_beta   90.00
_cell.angle_gamma   90.00
#
_symmetry.space_group_name_H-M   'P 1'
#
loop_
_entity.id
_entity.type
_entity.pdbx_description
1 polymer ?
#
loop_
_entity_poly.entity_id
_entity_poly.type
_entity_poly.pdbx_seq_one_letter_code
_entity_poly.pdbx_strand_id
1 'polypeptide(L)'
;MMIVQGQEPSLRKGQILQRTGILLIIILLLCLFLGSGCQGMGFNYEQPQATLLPLTPTATEPVNTQISSNLTTLTPTAVPQHTPTSTVQVATPEFSVPQNPSQPIEPWRPPVYPVPWIPSPHDHFYFTSPISAYDIDAAYSVYGYGGVFFDNVVHTGIDMPGDIGTPILAAGSGTVVFAGMGVYRGGFNILDDPYGNAVVIEHDFSYQGEPLFTLYAHLDEILVENGQIVDTGDQIGTMGNTGKTTGPHLHFEVRLGKNEYFSTRNPDLWLSPPLGWGVLVGQINNYYGQPFEQQIVYLVPAEDNPVVGPINDEGWIGASYRNDAINTDSYYHENFTLANLPAGKYYLYLAVSSIGRYYSTEIEIKPGQVTFFKFYLWRGFFDELPPTPEYIFSPSP
;
A
#
# COMPACT_ATOMS: atom_id res chain seq x y z
N MET A 1 -56.26 -0.62 39.97
CA MET A 1 -57.06 -1.65 39.27
C MET A 1 -56.27 -1.96 37.99
N MET A 2 -55.58 -3.09 37.78
CA MET A 2 -55.44 -4.38 38.46
C MET A 2 -53.95 -4.76 38.56
N ILE A 3 -53.67 -5.56 39.59
CA ILE A 3 -52.43 -6.30 39.87
C ILE A 3 -52.48 -7.63 39.08
N VAL A 4 -51.33 -8.24 38.77
CA VAL A 4 -50.99 -9.67 39.06
C VAL A 4 -49.71 -10.13 38.30
N GLN A 5 -48.68 -10.47 39.10
CA GLN A 5 -47.70 -11.59 39.08
C GLN A 5 -47.06 -12.03 37.74
N GLY A 6 -45.75 -12.28 37.59
CA GLY A 6 -44.72 -12.67 38.56
C GLY A 6 -44.46 -14.18 38.55
N GLN A 7 -43.61 -14.69 37.65
CA GLN A 7 -42.97 -16.01 37.75
C GLN A 7 -41.57 -16.00 37.13
N GLU A 8 -40.55 -16.31 37.95
CA GLU A 8 -39.23 -16.75 37.54
C GLU A 8 -39.24 -18.22 37.07
N PRO A 9 -38.22 -18.65 36.30
CA PRO A 9 -37.76 -20.03 36.31
C PRO A 9 -36.34 -20.18 36.86
N SER A 10 -36.19 -21.29 37.55
CA SER A 10 -35.15 -21.69 38.48
C SER A 10 -33.95 -22.40 37.85
N LEU A 11 -32.87 -22.41 38.62
CA LEU A 11 -31.63 -23.16 38.46
C LEU A 11 -31.83 -24.66 38.15
N ARG A 12 -31.15 -25.16 37.11
CA ARG A 12 -30.71 -26.58 37.02
C ARG A 12 -29.19 -26.64 36.87
N LYS A 13 -28.52 -26.82 38.01
CA LYS A 13 -27.16 -27.38 38.09
C LYS A 13 -27.25 -28.90 37.99
N GLY A 14 -26.35 -29.50 37.21
CA GLY A 14 -26.01 -30.91 37.32
C GLY A 14 -26.49 -31.78 36.15
N GLN A 15 -25.74 -31.76 35.03
CA GLN A 15 -25.59 -32.90 34.09
C GLN A 15 -24.59 -32.59 32.96
N ILE A 16 -23.38 -32.10 33.29
CA ILE A 16 -22.26 -32.02 32.33
C ILE A 16 -20.97 -32.38 33.06
N LEU A 17 -20.87 -33.63 33.52
CA LEU A 17 -19.62 -34.16 34.07
C LEU A 17 -19.58 -35.68 33.88
N GLN A 18 -19.66 -36.15 32.62
CA GLN A 18 -19.45 -37.58 32.32
C GLN A 18 -19.06 -37.90 30.85
N ARG A 19 -18.67 -36.91 30.04
CA ARG A 19 -18.28 -37.13 28.63
C ARG A 19 -16.88 -36.67 28.22
N THR A 20 -16.07 -36.17 29.15
CA THR A 20 -14.70 -35.67 28.85
C THR A 20 -13.57 -36.68 29.14
N GLY A 21 -13.88 -37.89 29.61
CA GLY A 21 -12.87 -38.88 30.02
C GLY A 21 -12.45 -39.92 28.97
N ILE A 22 -13.07 -39.98 27.79
CA ILE A 22 -12.84 -41.07 26.81
C ILE A 22 -12.14 -40.57 25.53
N LEU A 23 -12.11 -39.27 25.26
CA LEU A 23 -11.48 -38.72 24.05
C LEU A 23 -9.96 -38.45 24.19
N LEU A 24 -9.42 -38.45 25.42
CA LEU A 24 -8.01 -38.15 25.70
C LEU A 24 -7.05 -39.34 25.53
N ILE A 25 -7.56 -40.56 25.32
CA ILE A 25 -6.73 -41.79 25.24
C ILE A 25 -6.46 -42.22 23.79
N ILE A 26 -7.17 -41.68 22.79
CA ILE A 26 -7.01 -42.05 21.38
C ILE A 26 -5.97 -41.15 20.66
N ILE A 27 -5.68 -39.95 21.18
CA ILE A 27 -4.72 -39.01 20.56
C ILE A 27 -3.27 -39.32 20.98
N LEU A 28 -3.03 -40.09 22.06
CA LEU A 28 -1.68 -40.39 22.53
C LEU A 28 -1.02 -41.63 21.88
N LEU A 29 -1.72 -42.33 20.98
CA LEU A 29 -1.26 -43.58 20.34
C LEU A 29 -0.98 -43.45 18.83
N LEU A 30 -1.05 -42.24 18.28
CA LEU A 30 -0.82 -41.95 16.85
C LEU A 30 0.43 -41.08 16.58
N CYS A 31 1.35 -41.01 17.53
CA CYS A 31 2.63 -40.29 17.41
C CYS A 31 3.88 -41.20 17.35
N LEU A 32 3.74 -42.48 16.99
CA LEU A 32 4.87 -43.44 17.04
C LEU A 32 5.27 -44.09 15.71
N PHE A 33 4.76 -43.63 14.57
CA PHE A 33 5.30 -44.04 13.27
C PHE A 33 5.19 -42.88 12.30
N LEU A 34 6.29 -42.18 12.06
CA LEU A 34 6.71 -41.55 10.80
C LEU A 34 8.05 -40.84 11.06
N GLY A 35 9.10 -41.65 11.21
CA GLY A 35 10.48 -41.20 11.38
C GLY A 35 11.41 -42.11 10.62
N SER A 36 11.45 -41.95 9.30
CA SER A 36 12.46 -42.55 8.42
C SER A 36 12.78 -41.55 7.32
N GLY A 37 13.96 -40.93 7.43
CA GLY A 37 14.47 -39.94 6.49
C GLY A 37 14.80 -40.56 5.13
N CYS A 38 14.42 -39.85 4.07
CA CYS A 38 14.96 -40.08 2.73
C CYS A 38 16.24 -39.26 2.54
N GLN A 39 17.29 -39.96 2.12
CA GLN A 39 18.60 -39.43 1.76
C GLN A 39 18.54 -38.66 0.43
N GLY A 40 19.48 -37.73 0.27
CA GLY A 40 19.57 -36.81 -0.84
C GLY A 40 19.84 -37.44 -2.21
N MET A 41 19.35 -36.76 -3.24
CA MET A 41 19.83 -36.86 -4.61
C MET A 41 20.40 -35.50 -4.99
N GLY A 42 21.71 -35.47 -5.22
CA GLY A 42 22.39 -34.32 -5.80
C GLY A 42 22.09 -34.21 -7.29
N PHE A 43 21.75 -33.01 -7.73
CA PHE A 43 21.71 -32.65 -9.15
C PHE A 43 22.87 -31.70 -9.43
N ASN A 44 23.83 -32.17 -10.23
CA ASN A 44 24.86 -31.35 -10.84
C ASN A 44 24.21 -30.53 -11.97
N TYR A 45 24.18 -29.21 -11.82
CA TYR A 45 23.94 -28.30 -12.94
C TYR A 45 25.30 -27.81 -13.47
N GLU A 46 25.70 -28.33 -14.62
CA GLU A 46 26.75 -27.72 -15.45
C GLU A 46 26.20 -26.41 -16.04
N GLN A 47 26.88 -25.30 -15.78
CA GLN A 47 26.60 -24.02 -16.44
C GLN A 47 27.24 -23.99 -17.84
N PRO A 48 26.52 -23.55 -18.89
CA PRO A 48 27.15 -23.23 -20.16
C PRO A 48 27.82 -21.85 -20.11
N GLN A 49 29.11 -21.80 -20.48
CA GLN A 49 29.88 -20.57 -20.67
C GLN A 49 29.26 -19.68 -21.77
N ALA A 50 28.91 -18.45 -21.43
CA ALA A 50 28.62 -17.41 -22.40
C ALA A 50 29.92 -16.90 -23.05
N THR A 51 29.97 -16.95 -24.38
CA THR A 51 31.10 -16.43 -25.19
C THR A 51 30.82 -14.95 -25.50
N LEU A 52 31.64 -14.04 -24.98
CA LEU A 52 31.53 -12.61 -25.23
C LEU A 52 32.22 -12.23 -26.55
N LEU A 53 31.49 -11.60 -27.47
CA LEU A 53 32.06 -10.91 -28.64
C LEU A 53 32.33 -9.43 -28.29
N PRO A 54 33.44 -8.83 -28.72
CA PRO A 54 33.75 -7.44 -28.42
C PRO A 54 33.01 -6.47 -29.35
N LEU A 55 32.31 -5.49 -28.78
CA LEU A 55 31.77 -4.33 -29.49
C LEU A 55 32.85 -3.25 -29.60
N THR A 56 33.09 -2.78 -30.82
CA THR A 56 33.95 -1.62 -31.13
C THR A 56 33.07 -0.36 -31.29
N PRO A 57 33.43 0.79 -30.69
CA PRO A 57 32.69 2.03 -30.90
C PRO A 57 33.19 2.77 -32.16
N THR A 58 32.28 3.09 -33.07
CA THR A 58 32.54 3.99 -34.22
C THR A 58 32.18 5.42 -33.84
N ALA A 59 33.17 6.31 -33.87
CA ALA A 59 32.99 7.75 -33.73
C ALA A 59 32.62 8.37 -35.09
N THR A 60 31.67 9.33 -35.09
CA THR A 60 31.26 10.08 -36.28
C THR A 60 31.69 11.54 -36.14
N GLU A 61 32.39 12.06 -37.15
CA GLU A 61 32.86 13.46 -37.20
C GLU A 61 31.77 14.47 -37.61
N PRO A 62 31.91 15.76 -37.26
CA PRO A 62 30.92 16.79 -37.56
C PRO A 62 31.07 17.38 -38.98
N VAL A 63 29.93 17.60 -39.64
CA VAL A 63 29.83 18.28 -40.93
C VAL A 63 29.72 19.79 -40.73
N ASN A 64 30.61 20.53 -41.40
CA ASN A 64 30.64 21.99 -41.47
C ASN A 64 30.13 22.43 -42.85
N THR A 65 29.07 23.24 -42.91
CA THR A 65 28.63 23.87 -44.17
C THR A 65 28.35 25.35 -43.94
N GLN A 66 29.13 26.17 -44.65
CA GLN A 66 29.08 27.62 -44.63
C GLN A 66 27.84 28.18 -45.35
N ILE A 67 27.28 29.27 -44.83
CA ILE A 67 26.23 30.06 -45.50
C ILE A 67 26.80 31.43 -45.85
N SER A 68 26.69 31.76 -47.14
CA SER A 68 27.16 32.99 -47.79
C SER A 68 26.24 34.18 -47.51
N SER A 69 26.83 35.33 -47.21
CA SER A 69 26.17 36.64 -47.08
C SER A 69 26.11 37.35 -48.43
N ASN A 70 24.92 37.68 -48.92
CA ASN A 70 24.73 38.65 -50.01
C ASN A 70 23.82 39.79 -49.54
N LEU A 71 24.41 40.98 -49.43
CA LEU A 71 23.73 42.25 -49.19
C LEU A 71 23.36 42.85 -50.54
N THR A 72 22.09 43.20 -50.77
CA THR A 72 21.71 44.03 -51.93
C THR A 72 20.75 45.13 -51.47
N THR A 73 21.18 46.35 -51.75
CA THR A 73 20.58 47.65 -51.47
C THR A 73 19.40 47.91 -52.42
N LEU A 74 18.27 48.42 -51.92
CA LEU A 74 17.19 48.97 -52.75
C LEU A 74 16.88 50.42 -52.36
N THR A 75 16.86 51.26 -53.38
CA THR A 75 16.65 52.72 -53.43
C THR A 75 15.15 53.07 -53.43
N PRO A 76 14.71 54.24 -52.93
CA PRO A 76 13.28 54.55 -52.76
C PRO A 76 12.62 55.06 -54.05
N THR A 77 11.38 54.63 -54.31
CA THR A 77 10.52 55.18 -55.38
C THR A 77 9.14 55.57 -54.83
N ALA A 78 8.60 56.62 -55.45
CA ALA A 78 7.63 57.58 -54.94
C ALA A 78 6.18 57.11 -54.67
N VAL A 79 5.52 57.90 -53.84
CA VAL A 79 4.16 57.80 -53.31
C VAL A 79 3.09 58.18 -54.35
N PRO A 80 2.01 57.39 -54.51
CA PRO A 80 0.75 57.85 -55.07
C PRO A 80 -0.19 58.35 -53.96
N GLN A 81 -0.67 59.58 -54.12
CA GLN A 81 -1.65 60.24 -53.28
C GLN A 81 -3.07 59.74 -53.61
N HIS A 82 -3.76 59.13 -52.64
CA HIS A 82 -5.17 58.75 -52.77
C HIS A 82 -6.05 59.52 -51.76
N THR A 83 -7.13 60.10 -52.31
CA THR A 83 -8.23 60.85 -51.68
C THR A 83 -8.96 60.04 -50.60
N PRO A 84 -9.48 60.68 -49.51
CA PRO A 84 -10.15 59.96 -48.43
C PRO A 84 -11.54 59.46 -48.86
N THR A 85 -11.76 58.15 -48.71
CA THR A 85 -13.09 57.52 -48.79
C THR A 85 -13.50 57.06 -47.40
N SER A 86 -14.78 57.28 -47.08
CA SER A 86 -15.42 57.17 -45.76
C SER A 86 -15.00 55.97 -44.89
N THR A 87 -14.74 56.28 -43.62
CA THR A 87 -14.49 55.34 -42.52
C THR A 87 -15.71 54.44 -42.31
N VAL A 88 -15.59 53.16 -42.67
CA VAL A 88 -16.42 52.11 -42.09
C VAL A 88 -15.74 51.71 -40.78
N GLN A 89 -16.41 51.93 -39.65
CA GLN A 89 -15.98 51.41 -38.36
C GLN A 89 -16.06 49.88 -38.42
N VAL A 90 -14.92 49.23 -38.66
CA VAL A 90 -14.79 47.79 -38.45
C VAL A 90 -14.88 47.59 -36.94
N ALA A 91 -15.91 46.88 -36.48
CA ALA A 91 -16.03 46.49 -35.09
C ALA A 91 -14.75 45.74 -34.69
N THR A 92 -14.06 46.24 -33.67
CA THR A 92 -12.94 45.55 -33.05
C THR A 92 -13.47 44.19 -32.59
N PRO A 93 -12.87 43.06 -33.01
CA PRO A 93 -13.23 41.78 -32.39
C PRO A 93 -12.84 41.90 -30.91
N GLU A 94 -13.83 41.99 -30.03
CA GLU A 94 -13.61 41.81 -28.61
C GLU A 94 -13.15 40.37 -28.41
N PHE A 95 -11.86 40.21 -28.14
CA PHE A 95 -11.29 38.97 -27.68
C PHE A 95 -11.71 38.81 -26.22
N SER A 96 -12.94 38.34 -26.01
CA SER A 96 -13.41 37.90 -24.71
C SER A 96 -12.67 36.61 -24.38
N VAL A 97 -11.54 36.71 -23.68
CA VAL A 97 -10.98 35.56 -22.98
C VAL A 97 -12.07 35.14 -21.99
N PRO A 98 -12.64 33.92 -22.08
CA PRO A 98 -13.57 33.48 -21.05
C PRO A 98 -12.82 33.50 -19.73
N GLN A 99 -13.14 34.47 -18.87
CA GLN A 99 -12.75 34.46 -17.48
C GLN A 99 -13.59 33.40 -16.79
N ASN A 100 -13.13 32.16 -16.86
CA ASN A 100 -13.20 31.25 -15.75
C ASN A 100 -12.07 30.23 -15.91
N PRO A 101 -10.85 30.49 -15.41
CA PRO A 101 -10.09 29.36 -14.92
C PRO A 101 -10.97 28.79 -13.81
N SER A 102 -11.68 27.69 -14.08
CA SER A 102 -12.22 26.84 -13.02
C SER A 102 -11.12 26.77 -11.98
N GLN A 103 -11.42 27.18 -10.74
CA GLN A 103 -10.43 27.17 -9.67
C GLN A 103 -9.71 25.81 -9.73
N PRO A 104 -8.37 25.78 -9.64
CA PRO A 104 -7.66 24.51 -9.57
C PRO A 104 -8.36 23.65 -8.53
N ILE A 105 -8.84 22.47 -8.95
CA ILE A 105 -9.39 21.51 -8.00
C ILE A 105 -8.22 21.19 -7.07
N GLU A 106 -8.31 21.61 -5.82
CA GLU A 106 -7.29 21.29 -4.82
C GLU A 106 -7.33 19.78 -4.60
N PRO A 107 -6.17 19.09 -4.59
CA PRO A 107 -6.15 17.67 -4.31
C PRO A 107 -6.61 17.42 -2.86
N TRP A 108 -7.23 16.27 -2.61
CA TRP A 108 -7.64 15.86 -1.26
C TRP A 108 -6.45 15.72 -0.31
N ARG A 109 -5.29 15.37 -0.85
CA ARG A 109 -4.04 15.15 -0.11
C ARG A 109 -2.84 15.80 -0.82
N PRO A 110 -1.76 16.09 -0.08
CA PRO A 110 -0.52 16.57 -0.68
C PRO A 110 0.03 15.57 -1.73
N PRO A 111 0.90 16.03 -2.65
CA PRO A 111 1.67 15.10 -3.48
C PRO A 111 2.52 14.19 -2.59
N VAL A 112 2.95 13.03 -3.11
CA VAL A 112 3.80 12.08 -2.38
C VAL A 112 5.29 12.40 -2.51
N TYR A 113 6.13 11.88 -1.61
CA TYR A 113 7.58 11.87 -1.82
C TYR A 113 7.95 11.09 -3.11
N PRO A 114 9.07 11.43 -3.78
CA PRO A 114 9.51 10.70 -4.96
C PRO A 114 9.93 9.29 -4.61
N VAL A 115 9.50 8.30 -5.40
CA VAL A 115 9.84 6.90 -5.19
C VAL A 115 11.08 6.48 -6.01
N PRO A 116 11.95 5.62 -5.47
CA PRO A 116 11.94 5.14 -4.08
C PRO A 116 12.33 6.24 -3.09
N TRP A 117 11.62 6.32 -1.96
CA TRP A 117 11.90 7.23 -0.85
C TRP A 117 12.44 6.43 0.34
N ILE A 118 13.72 6.64 0.69
CA ILE A 118 14.44 5.81 1.67
C ILE A 118 15.21 6.73 2.65
N PRO A 119 14.51 7.38 3.60
CA PRO A 119 15.15 8.32 4.51
C PRO A 119 15.96 7.65 5.62
N SER A 120 15.72 6.36 5.91
CA SER A 120 16.58 5.53 6.75
C SER A 120 16.92 4.20 6.06
N PRO A 121 17.99 3.49 6.48
CA PRO A 121 18.40 2.22 5.88
C PRO A 121 17.36 1.09 5.95
N HIS A 122 16.29 1.27 6.72
CA HIS A 122 15.26 0.26 6.95
C HIS A 122 13.90 0.62 6.34
N ASP A 123 13.74 1.87 5.88
CA ASP A 123 12.55 2.29 5.15
C ASP A 123 12.60 1.74 3.71
N HIS A 124 11.43 1.44 3.14
CA HIS A 124 11.33 0.89 1.79
C HIS A 124 10.08 1.36 1.05
N PHE A 125 9.87 2.68 1.02
CA PHE A 125 8.78 3.30 0.25
C PHE A 125 9.09 3.33 -1.26
N TYR A 126 8.77 2.24 -1.96
CA TYR A 126 9.11 2.04 -3.39
C TYR A 126 7.94 2.36 -4.32
N PHE A 127 6.72 2.50 -3.81
CA PHE A 127 5.51 2.63 -4.61
C PHE A 127 4.77 3.93 -4.35
N THR A 128 4.16 4.50 -5.39
CA THR A 128 3.19 5.59 -5.26
C THR A 128 1.82 5.05 -4.91
N SER A 129 0.92 5.89 -4.41
CA SER A 129 -0.46 5.46 -4.18
C SER A 129 -1.15 5.08 -5.51
N PRO A 130 -1.90 3.96 -5.56
CA PRO A 130 -2.57 3.48 -6.78
C PRO A 130 -3.87 4.22 -7.12
N ILE A 131 -4.24 5.23 -6.32
CA ILE A 131 -5.42 6.08 -6.52
C ILE A 131 -4.95 7.53 -6.56
N SER A 132 -5.47 8.34 -7.49
CA SER A 132 -5.10 9.75 -7.58
C SER A 132 -5.48 10.53 -6.31
N ALA A 133 -4.65 11.51 -5.95
CA ALA A 133 -4.97 12.46 -4.88
C ALA A 133 -6.19 13.36 -5.19
N TYR A 134 -6.64 13.39 -6.45
CA TYR A 134 -7.80 14.16 -6.88
C TYR A 134 -9.11 13.38 -6.84
N ASP A 135 -9.05 12.05 -6.86
CA ASP A 135 -10.24 11.22 -7.01
C ASP A 135 -10.86 10.90 -5.65
N ILE A 136 -10.04 10.44 -4.71
CA ILE A 136 -10.50 10.03 -3.38
C ILE A 136 -9.45 10.44 -2.35
N ASP A 137 -9.91 10.85 -1.17
CA ASP A 137 -9.10 10.90 0.05
C ASP A 137 -8.78 9.49 0.58
N ALA A 138 -8.31 8.60 -0.30
CA ALA A 138 -7.90 7.24 0.03
C ALA A 138 -6.53 7.22 0.72
N ALA A 139 -6.14 8.33 1.35
CA ALA A 139 -4.99 8.33 2.24
C ALA A 139 -5.22 7.36 3.41
N TYR A 140 -6.47 7.03 3.73
CA TYR A 140 -6.78 6.10 4.80
C TYR A 140 -7.28 4.74 4.27
N SER A 141 -6.60 3.66 4.64
CA SER A 141 -7.16 2.31 4.52
C SER A 141 -8.14 2.07 5.68
N VAL A 142 -9.33 1.59 5.34
CA VAL A 142 -10.36 1.26 6.34
C VAL A 142 -10.25 -0.19 6.83
N TYR A 143 -9.45 -1.01 6.14
CA TYR A 143 -9.18 -2.39 6.51
C TYR A 143 -7.74 -2.74 6.14
N GLY A 144 -6.88 -2.72 7.16
CA GLY A 144 -5.43 -2.87 7.02
C GLY A 144 -4.96 -4.32 6.95
N TYR A 145 -3.67 -4.46 6.64
CA TYR A 145 -2.97 -5.75 6.62
C TYR A 145 -3.06 -6.42 7.99
N GLY A 146 -3.29 -7.73 8.01
CA GLY A 146 -3.39 -8.48 9.25
C GLY A 146 -4.73 -8.40 9.99
N GLY A 147 -5.70 -7.66 9.45
CA GLY A 147 -7.07 -7.60 9.96
C GLY A 147 -7.87 -8.89 9.73
N VAL A 148 -9.00 -9.02 10.43
CA VAL A 148 -9.98 -10.11 10.22
C VAL A 148 -11.40 -9.55 10.20
N PHE A 149 -12.16 -9.90 9.16
CA PHE A 149 -13.55 -9.46 8.98
C PHE A 149 -14.51 -10.65 8.85
N PHE A 150 -14.21 -11.63 7.98
CA PHE A 150 -15.01 -12.86 7.81
C PHE A 150 -14.14 -14.13 7.93
N ASP A 151 -14.70 -15.19 8.53
CA ASP A 151 -14.16 -16.56 8.53
C ASP A 151 -12.66 -16.74 8.85
N ASN A 152 -12.12 -16.20 9.95
CA ASN A 152 -10.70 -16.48 10.35
C ASN A 152 -9.66 -16.30 9.22
N VAL A 153 -9.98 -15.57 8.14
CA VAL A 153 -9.06 -15.28 7.04
C VAL A 153 -8.41 -13.94 7.33
N VAL A 154 -7.09 -13.94 7.35
CA VAL A 154 -6.30 -12.72 7.55
C VAL A 154 -6.23 -11.92 6.26
N HIS A 155 -6.35 -10.60 6.41
CA HIS A 155 -6.27 -9.67 5.31
C HIS A 155 -4.83 -9.52 4.80
N THR A 156 -4.61 -9.79 3.52
CA THR A 156 -3.30 -9.88 2.87
C THR A 156 -2.86 -8.60 2.16
N GLY A 157 -3.63 -7.52 2.31
CA GLY A 157 -3.35 -6.24 1.70
C GLY A 157 -3.94 -5.09 2.52
N ILE A 158 -4.26 -4.01 1.83
CA ILE A 158 -5.06 -2.90 2.35
C ILE A 158 -6.24 -2.64 1.44
N ASP A 159 -7.37 -2.26 2.03
CA ASP A 159 -8.56 -1.86 1.28
C ASP A 159 -8.70 -0.34 1.30
N MET A 160 -8.85 0.24 0.10
CA MET A 160 -9.06 1.67 -0.13
C MET A 160 -10.47 1.89 -0.70
N PRO A 161 -11.41 2.46 0.08
CA PRO A 161 -12.78 2.63 -0.36
C PRO A 161 -12.89 3.70 -1.45
N GLY A 162 -13.91 3.61 -2.29
CA GLY A 162 -14.15 4.58 -3.35
C GLY A 162 -15.37 4.27 -4.19
N ASP A 163 -15.63 5.10 -5.20
CA ASP A 163 -16.72 4.88 -6.13
C ASP A 163 -16.31 3.94 -7.28
N ILE A 164 -17.24 3.10 -7.73
CA ILE A 164 -17.06 2.29 -8.95
C ILE A 164 -16.71 3.21 -10.12
N GLY A 165 -15.72 2.82 -10.92
CA GLY A 165 -15.23 3.60 -12.04
C GLY A 165 -14.04 4.50 -11.71
N THR A 166 -13.68 4.66 -10.43
CA THR A 166 -12.48 5.44 -10.05
C THR A 166 -11.23 4.88 -10.74
N PRO A 167 -10.41 5.69 -11.43
CA PRO A 167 -9.17 5.22 -12.05
C PRO A 167 -8.23 4.54 -11.06
N ILE A 168 -7.72 3.35 -11.44
CA ILE A 168 -6.66 2.65 -10.70
C ILE A 168 -5.37 2.74 -11.50
N LEU A 169 -4.31 3.17 -10.84
CA LEU A 169 -3.01 3.47 -11.43
C LEU A 169 -1.96 2.44 -11.00
N ALA A 170 -1.00 2.14 -11.88
CA ALA A 170 0.17 1.36 -11.54
C ALA A 170 1.01 2.08 -10.47
N ALA A 171 1.20 1.44 -9.32
CA ALA A 171 1.94 1.98 -8.18
C ALA A 171 3.46 2.05 -8.43
N GLY A 172 3.96 1.35 -9.44
CA GLY A 172 5.35 1.33 -9.88
C GLY A 172 5.46 0.75 -11.30
N SER A 173 6.53 1.11 -12.01
CA SER A 173 6.81 0.60 -13.36
C SER A 173 7.08 -0.92 -13.34
N GLY A 174 6.74 -1.61 -14.43
CA GLY A 174 6.91 -3.06 -14.50
C GLY A 174 6.20 -3.72 -15.67
N THR A 175 6.07 -5.03 -15.59
CA THR A 175 5.36 -5.86 -16.56
C THR A 175 4.12 -6.48 -15.92
N VAL A 176 2.97 -6.38 -16.59
CA VAL A 176 1.73 -7.05 -16.18
C VAL A 176 1.89 -8.56 -16.33
N VAL A 177 1.94 -9.29 -15.22
CA VAL A 177 2.08 -10.75 -15.18
C VAL A 177 0.75 -11.47 -14.97
N PHE A 178 -0.30 -10.73 -14.62
CA PHE A 178 -1.67 -11.22 -14.56
C PHE A 178 -2.67 -10.08 -14.84
N ALA A 179 -3.67 -10.34 -15.67
CA ALA A 179 -4.80 -9.46 -15.96
C ALA A 179 -6.03 -10.34 -16.26
N GLY A 180 -6.99 -10.41 -15.33
CA GLY A 180 -8.22 -11.19 -15.48
C GLY A 180 -8.87 -11.59 -14.15
N MET A 181 -9.70 -12.64 -14.18
CA MET A 181 -10.27 -13.26 -12.97
C MET A 181 -9.56 -14.59 -12.65
N GLY A 182 -9.37 -14.90 -11.36
CA GLY A 182 -8.82 -16.20 -10.93
C GLY A 182 -7.39 -16.16 -10.36
N VAL A 183 -6.92 -14.95 -9.99
CA VAL A 183 -5.55 -14.73 -9.49
C VAL A 183 -5.23 -15.58 -8.26
N TYR A 184 -6.21 -15.92 -7.41
CA TYR A 184 -5.98 -16.73 -6.21
C TYR A 184 -5.56 -18.17 -6.54
N ARG A 185 -6.08 -18.73 -7.63
CA ARG A 185 -5.82 -20.14 -8.02
C ARG A 185 -4.88 -20.27 -9.22
N GLY A 186 -4.32 -19.16 -9.70
CA GLY A 186 -3.44 -19.15 -10.88
C GLY A 186 -4.14 -19.55 -12.18
N GLY A 187 -5.46 -19.35 -12.27
CA GLY A 187 -6.26 -19.65 -13.46
C GLY A 187 -6.96 -18.41 -14.01
N PHE A 188 -7.52 -18.54 -15.21
CA PHE A 188 -8.33 -17.49 -15.85
C PHE A 188 -9.82 -17.88 -15.82
N ASN A 189 -10.72 -16.92 -15.58
CA ASN A 189 -12.19 -17.09 -15.57
C ASN A 189 -12.72 -18.00 -14.44
N ILE A 190 -12.09 -17.96 -13.27
CA ILE A 190 -12.59 -18.66 -12.08
C ILE A 190 -13.62 -17.77 -11.38
N LEU A 191 -14.90 -18.11 -11.54
CA LEU A 191 -16.02 -17.28 -11.08
C LEU A 191 -16.17 -17.23 -9.54
N ASP A 192 -15.54 -18.15 -8.80
CA ASP A 192 -15.52 -18.18 -7.33
C ASP A 192 -14.25 -17.58 -6.70
N ASP A 193 -13.43 -16.89 -7.51
CA ASP A 193 -12.21 -16.22 -7.05
C ASP A 193 -12.54 -15.05 -6.09
N PRO A 194 -11.88 -14.98 -4.92
CA PRO A 194 -12.17 -13.94 -3.93
C PRO A 194 -11.77 -12.53 -4.40
N TYR A 195 -10.74 -12.39 -5.24
CA TYR A 195 -10.25 -11.08 -5.71
C TYR A 195 -11.08 -10.51 -6.87
N GLY A 196 -11.86 -11.34 -7.57
CA GLY A 196 -12.61 -10.90 -8.74
C GLY A 196 -11.68 -10.55 -9.91
N ASN A 197 -11.95 -9.45 -10.60
CA ASN A 197 -11.04 -8.91 -11.61
C ASN A 197 -9.80 -8.35 -10.92
N ALA A 198 -8.63 -8.77 -11.37
CA ALA A 198 -7.37 -8.33 -10.81
C ALA A 198 -6.29 -8.11 -11.88
N VAL A 199 -5.36 -7.23 -11.54
CA VAL A 199 -4.10 -7.02 -12.23
C VAL A 199 -2.96 -7.33 -11.26
N VAL A 200 -1.90 -7.97 -11.75
CA VAL A 200 -0.63 -8.13 -11.03
C VAL A 200 0.50 -7.60 -11.90
N ILE A 201 1.34 -6.74 -11.33
CA ILE A 201 2.53 -6.19 -11.97
C ILE A 201 3.76 -6.79 -11.27
N GLU A 202 4.68 -7.35 -12.04
CA GLU A 202 6.06 -7.64 -11.61
C GLU A 202 6.92 -6.42 -11.91
N HIS A 203 7.59 -5.90 -10.89
CA HIS A 203 8.35 -4.66 -11.01
C HIS A 203 9.76 -4.88 -11.57
N ASP A 204 10.29 -3.89 -12.27
CA ASP A 204 11.63 -3.90 -12.86
C ASP A 204 12.77 -3.70 -11.85
N PHE A 205 12.42 -3.54 -10.56
CA PHE A 205 13.32 -3.44 -9.43
C PHE A 205 13.06 -4.55 -8.40
N SER A 206 14.06 -4.80 -7.55
CA SER A 206 14.03 -5.80 -6.49
C SER A 206 14.28 -5.19 -5.12
N TYR A 207 13.90 -5.93 -4.07
CA TYR A 207 14.22 -5.59 -2.69
C TYR A 207 14.98 -6.75 -2.03
N GLN A 208 16.16 -6.46 -1.49
CA GLN A 208 17.06 -7.46 -0.91
C GLN A 208 17.38 -8.63 -1.88
N GLY A 209 17.40 -8.37 -3.19
CA GLY A 209 17.65 -9.38 -4.22
C GLY A 209 16.44 -10.21 -4.63
N GLU A 210 15.27 -9.95 -4.07
CA GLU A 210 14.02 -10.65 -4.37
C GLU A 210 13.09 -9.76 -5.23
N PRO A 211 12.37 -10.34 -6.22
CA PRO A 211 11.43 -9.58 -7.04
C PRO A 211 10.24 -9.05 -6.22
N LEU A 212 9.69 -7.92 -6.67
CA LEU A 212 8.49 -7.31 -6.09
C LEU A 212 7.31 -7.41 -7.04
N PHE A 213 6.14 -7.63 -6.47
CA PHE A 213 4.87 -7.61 -7.19
C PHE A 213 3.86 -6.71 -6.48
N THR A 214 3.00 -6.06 -7.26
CA THR A 214 1.80 -5.40 -6.75
C THR A 214 0.56 -6.04 -7.34
N LEU A 215 -0.47 -6.24 -6.52
CA LEU A 215 -1.78 -6.76 -6.94
C LEU A 215 -2.87 -5.72 -6.69
N TYR A 216 -3.75 -5.56 -7.68
CA TYR A 216 -4.87 -4.64 -7.70
C TYR A 216 -6.13 -5.45 -7.97
N ALA A 217 -7.06 -5.53 -7.03
CA ALA A 217 -8.22 -6.42 -7.11
C ALA A 217 -9.56 -5.68 -6.95
N HIS A 218 -10.63 -6.44 -7.11
CA HIS A 218 -12.02 -5.98 -7.11
C HIS A 218 -12.33 -4.99 -8.24
N LEU A 219 -11.57 -5.01 -9.33
CA LEU A 219 -11.71 -4.06 -10.43
C LEU A 219 -13.06 -4.22 -11.15
N ASP A 220 -13.58 -3.14 -11.71
CA ASP A 220 -14.75 -3.17 -12.60
C ASP A 220 -14.29 -3.47 -14.02
N GLU A 221 -13.37 -2.64 -14.54
CA GLU A 221 -12.72 -2.82 -15.83
C GLU A 221 -11.21 -3.02 -15.68
N ILE A 222 -10.65 -3.90 -16.52
CA ILE A 222 -9.21 -4.07 -16.70
C ILE A 222 -8.83 -3.44 -18.04
N LEU A 223 -7.88 -2.51 -18.02
CA LEU A 223 -7.47 -1.71 -19.19
C LEU A 223 -6.11 -2.13 -19.75
N VAL A 224 -5.52 -3.20 -19.21
CA VAL A 224 -4.21 -3.73 -19.59
C VAL A 224 -4.26 -5.23 -19.87
N GLU A 225 -3.25 -5.73 -20.57
CA GLU A 225 -3.13 -7.14 -20.92
C GLU A 225 -1.87 -7.81 -20.35
N ASN A 226 -1.88 -9.14 -20.26
CA ASN A 226 -0.70 -9.90 -19.82
C ASN A 226 0.49 -9.65 -20.75
N GLY A 227 1.66 -9.39 -20.17
CA GLY A 227 2.90 -9.04 -20.89
C GLY A 227 3.02 -7.56 -21.25
N GLN A 228 2.01 -6.74 -20.98
CA GLN A 228 2.09 -5.30 -21.20
C GLN A 228 3.08 -4.67 -20.22
N ILE A 229 3.94 -3.79 -20.73
CA ILE A 229 4.80 -2.93 -19.93
C ILE A 229 3.99 -1.69 -19.53
N VAL A 230 4.05 -1.31 -18.27
CA VAL A 230 3.39 -0.13 -17.71
C VAL A 230 4.39 0.71 -16.94
N ASP A 231 4.21 2.03 -17.01
CA ASP A 231 4.95 2.99 -16.21
C ASP A 231 4.19 3.35 -14.93
N THR A 232 4.93 3.83 -13.93
CA THR A 232 4.34 4.36 -12.70
C THR A 232 3.31 5.44 -13.01
N GLY A 233 2.08 5.29 -12.53
CA GLY A 233 0.98 6.21 -12.77
C GLY A 233 0.14 5.91 -14.02
N ASP A 234 0.50 4.91 -14.84
CA ASP A 234 -0.35 4.46 -15.94
C ASP A 234 -1.67 3.91 -15.40
N GLN A 235 -2.79 4.27 -16.04
CA GLN A 235 -4.08 3.71 -15.66
C GLN A 235 -4.18 2.24 -16.13
N ILE A 236 -4.41 1.34 -15.18
CA ILE A 236 -4.46 -0.11 -15.43
C ILE A 236 -5.87 -0.68 -15.36
N GLY A 237 -6.81 0.08 -14.81
CA GLY A 237 -8.18 -0.36 -14.61
C GLY A 237 -9.05 0.70 -13.95
N THR A 238 -10.22 0.27 -13.51
CA THR A 238 -11.14 1.07 -12.71
C THR A 238 -11.59 0.31 -11.48
N MET A 239 -11.80 1.03 -10.38
CA MET A 239 -12.32 0.48 -9.14
C MET A 239 -13.68 -0.15 -9.37
N GLY A 240 -13.94 -1.30 -8.75
CA GLY A 240 -15.20 -1.99 -8.89
C GLY A 240 -15.68 -2.60 -7.60
N ASN A 241 -16.41 -3.70 -7.76
CA ASN A 241 -17.01 -4.46 -6.67
C ASN A 241 -17.10 -5.95 -7.05
N THR A 242 -16.11 -6.46 -7.78
CA THR A 242 -16.07 -7.85 -8.25
C THR A 242 -15.40 -8.78 -7.24
N GLY A 243 -15.74 -10.07 -7.25
CA GLY A 243 -15.22 -11.03 -6.27
C GLY A 243 -15.99 -11.01 -4.95
N LYS A 244 -15.30 -11.23 -3.83
CA LYS A 244 -15.89 -11.28 -2.48
C LYS A 244 -15.69 -9.98 -1.73
N THR A 245 -16.61 -9.04 -1.92
CA THR A 245 -16.57 -7.70 -1.33
C THR A 245 -17.84 -7.40 -0.52
N THR A 246 -17.79 -6.39 0.35
CA THR A 246 -18.97 -5.84 1.04
C THR A 246 -19.46 -4.51 0.46
N GLY A 247 -18.66 -3.92 -0.41
CA GLY A 247 -18.92 -2.67 -1.10
C GLY A 247 -17.72 -2.29 -1.97
N PRO A 248 -17.85 -1.26 -2.82
CA PRO A 248 -16.79 -0.86 -3.73
C PRO A 248 -15.52 -0.39 -3.01
N HIS A 249 -14.38 -0.95 -3.40
CA HIS A 249 -13.05 -0.58 -2.92
C HIS A 249 -11.98 -1.17 -3.85
N LEU A 250 -10.76 -0.65 -3.73
CA LEU A 250 -9.56 -1.31 -4.24
C LEU A 250 -8.96 -2.17 -3.12
N HIS A 251 -8.74 -3.46 -3.39
CA HIS A 251 -7.85 -4.28 -2.58
C HIS A 251 -6.44 -4.24 -3.20
N PHE A 252 -5.46 -3.81 -2.42
CA PHE A 252 -4.08 -3.63 -2.88
C PHE A 252 -3.11 -4.46 -2.04
N GLU A 253 -2.24 -5.22 -2.70
CA GLU A 253 -1.19 -6.00 -2.05
C GLU A 253 0.19 -5.65 -2.60
N VAL A 254 1.19 -5.80 -1.74
CA VAL A 254 2.61 -5.91 -2.12
C VAL A 254 3.05 -7.34 -1.81
N ARG A 255 3.78 -7.98 -2.74
CA ARG A 255 4.33 -9.33 -2.56
C ARG A 255 5.83 -9.33 -2.83
N LEU A 256 6.59 -10.09 -2.04
CA LEU A 256 8.05 -10.17 -2.12
C LEU A 256 8.48 -11.60 -2.46
N GLY A 257 9.40 -11.75 -3.41
CA GLY A 257 10.00 -13.01 -3.83
C GLY A 257 9.11 -13.82 -4.78
N LYS A 258 7.81 -13.93 -4.51
CA LYS A 258 6.87 -14.68 -5.36
C LYS A 258 5.51 -14.01 -5.48
N ASN A 259 4.89 -14.18 -6.64
CA ASN A 259 3.50 -13.83 -6.87
C ASN A 259 2.55 -14.89 -6.28
N GLU A 260 2.52 -15.01 -4.95
CA GLU A 260 1.71 -16.00 -4.22
C GLU A 260 0.98 -15.35 -3.04
N TYR A 261 -0.18 -15.89 -2.67
CA TYR A 261 -1.02 -15.41 -1.56
C TYR A 261 -0.27 -15.27 -0.23
N PHE A 262 0.62 -16.23 0.08
CA PHE A 262 1.39 -16.24 1.32
C PHE A 262 2.69 -15.44 1.27
N SER A 263 2.97 -14.74 0.16
CA SER A 263 4.20 -13.94 -0.01
C SER A 263 3.96 -12.44 0.16
N THR A 264 2.80 -12.05 0.70
CA THR A 264 2.39 -10.66 0.88
C THR A 264 3.22 -9.95 1.95
N ARG A 265 3.26 -8.63 1.89
CA ARG A 265 3.85 -7.72 2.89
C ARG A 265 2.86 -6.58 3.13
N ASN A 266 2.93 -5.93 4.29
CA ASN A 266 2.05 -4.82 4.57
C ASN A 266 2.32 -3.63 3.61
N PRO A 267 1.41 -3.28 2.70
CA PRO A 267 1.59 -2.17 1.76
C PRO A 267 1.89 -0.81 2.41
N ASP A 268 1.48 -0.57 3.65
CA ASP A 268 1.73 0.67 4.40
C ASP A 268 3.23 1.00 4.56
N LEU A 269 4.10 -0.01 4.51
CA LEU A 269 5.56 0.17 4.59
C LEU A 269 6.22 0.39 3.21
N TRP A 270 5.46 0.19 2.13
CA TRP A 270 5.97 0.26 0.75
C TRP A 270 5.42 1.44 -0.04
N LEU A 271 4.26 1.96 0.36
CA LEU A 271 3.67 3.15 -0.23
C LEU A 271 4.31 4.41 0.34
N SER A 272 4.81 5.28 -0.54
CA SER A 272 5.32 6.58 -0.13
C SER A 272 4.21 7.45 0.43
N PRO A 273 4.37 8.00 1.66
CA PRO A 273 3.38 8.88 2.24
C PRO A 273 3.30 10.23 1.50
N PRO A 274 2.19 10.98 1.64
CA PRO A 274 2.11 12.37 1.22
C PRO A 274 3.19 13.25 1.87
N LEU A 275 3.55 14.34 1.18
CA LEU A 275 4.49 15.33 1.72
C LEU A 275 3.98 15.88 3.05
N GLY A 276 4.89 15.92 4.04
CA GLY A 276 4.56 16.31 5.40
C GLY A 276 3.86 15.23 6.23
N TRP A 277 3.64 14.02 5.70
CA TRP A 277 2.97 12.91 6.39
C TRP A 277 3.96 11.75 6.59
N GLY A 278 3.70 10.86 7.54
CA GLY A 278 4.54 9.71 7.87
C GLY A 278 3.74 8.44 8.17
N VAL A 279 4.43 7.42 8.66
CA VAL A 279 3.86 6.11 8.97
C VAL A 279 4.19 5.74 10.42
N LEU A 280 3.21 5.28 11.17
CA LEU A 280 3.38 4.73 12.51
C LEU A 280 3.44 3.20 12.44
N VAL A 281 4.47 2.61 13.03
CA VAL A 281 4.74 1.17 13.01
C VAL A 281 4.94 0.69 14.45
N GLY A 282 4.33 -0.44 14.80
CA GLY A 282 4.30 -0.92 16.18
C GLY A 282 4.64 -2.39 16.34
N GLN A 283 5.27 -2.71 17.47
CA GLN A 283 5.27 -4.04 18.05
C GLN A 283 4.45 -4.04 19.34
N ILE A 284 3.26 -4.60 19.28
CA ILE A 284 2.32 -4.69 20.40
C ILE A 284 2.34 -6.12 20.90
N ASN A 285 2.97 -6.34 22.05
CA ASN A 285 3.24 -7.66 22.57
C ASN A 285 2.53 -7.90 23.92
N ASN A 286 2.21 -9.17 24.17
CA ASN A 286 1.70 -9.61 25.46
C ASN A 286 2.85 -9.73 26.48
N TYR A 287 2.52 -10.15 27.70
CA TYR A 287 3.51 -10.33 28.77
C TYR A 287 4.63 -11.33 28.44
N TYR A 288 4.34 -12.32 27.59
CA TYR A 288 5.28 -13.35 27.16
C TYR A 288 6.13 -12.92 25.96
N GLY A 289 5.95 -11.71 25.46
CA GLY A 289 6.64 -11.19 24.28
C GLY A 289 6.10 -11.73 22.95
N GLN A 290 4.92 -12.33 22.95
CA GLN A 290 4.23 -12.75 21.72
C GLN A 290 3.33 -11.62 21.21
N PRO A 291 3.02 -11.57 19.91
CA PRO A 291 2.06 -10.60 19.37
C PRO A 291 0.76 -10.59 20.18
N PHE A 292 0.33 -9.40 20.58
CA PHE A 292 -0.93 -9.21 21.26
C PHE A 292 -1.99 -8.84 20.23
N GLU A 293 -2.68 -9.87 19.74
CA GLU A 293 -3.52 -9.80 18.55
C GLU A 293 -4.78 -8.95 18.75
N GLN A 294 -5.23 -8.29 17.67
CA GLN A 294 -6.48 -7.53 17.60
C GLN A 294 -6.64 -6.45 18.70
N GLN A 295 -5.53 -5.96 19.22
CA GLN A 295 -5.51 -4.92 20.22
C GLN A 295 -5.74 -3.58 19.54
N ILE A 296 -6.84 -2.92 19.93
CA ILE A 296 -7.19 -1.60 19.43
C ILE A 296 -6.22 -0.54 19.98
N VAL A 297 -5.81 0.33 19.08
CA VAL A 297 -4.91 1.45 19.29
C VAL A 297 -5.60 2.71 18.77
N TYR A 298 -5.56 3.78 19.57
CA TYR A 298 -6.04 5.10 19.15
C TYR A 298 -4.86 6.05 19.05
N LEU A 299 -4.83 6.86 18.00
CA LEU A 299 -3.86 7.94 17.83
C LEU A 299 -4.64 9.25 17.76
N VAL A 300 -4.41 10.12 18.74
CA VAL A 300 -5.14 11.39 18.88
C VAL A 300 -4.13 12.53 18.79
N PRO A 301 -4.39 13.59 17.99
CA PRO A 301 -3.54 14.78 17.95
C PRO A 301 -3.30 15.34 19.37
N ALA A 302 -2.07 15.76 19.67
CA ALA A 302 -1.78 16.49 20.90
C ALA A 302 -2.46 17.87 20.89
N GLU A 303 -2.58 18.52 22.05
CA GLU A 303 -3.26 19.82 22.17
C GLU A 303 -2.67 20.93 21.27
N ASP A 304 -1.38 20.85 20.96
CA ASP A 304 -0.65 21.77 20.08
C ASP A 304 -0.65 21.34 18.60
N ASN A 305 -1.25 20.19 18.28
CA ASN A 305 -1.36 19.69 16.92
C ASN A 305 -2.74 20.04 16.33
N PRO A 306 -2.83 20.95 15.34
CA PRO A 306 -4.11 21.43 14.79
C PRO A 306 -4.78 20.43 13.83
N VAL A 307 -4.14 19.28 13.59
CA VAL A 307 -4.63 18.25 12.68
C VAL A 307 -5.92 17.63 13.21
N VAL A 308 -6.85 17.34 12.30
CA VAL A 308 -8.12 16.67 12.58
C VAL A 308 -8.07 15.25 12.01
N GLY A 309 -8.43 14.25 12.82
CA GLY A 309 -8.43 12.85 12.39
C GLY A 309 -9.77 12.42 11.77
N PRO A 310 -9.81 11.33 11.00
CA PRO A 310 -11.00 10.90 10.26
C PRO A 310 -12.13 10.33 11.15
N ILE A 311 -11.83 9.92 12.38
CA ILE A 311 -12.84 9.36 13.29
C ILE A 311 -13.41 10.47 14.18
N ASN A 312 -14.65 10.88 13.89
CA ASN A 312 -15.38 11.92 14.64
C ASN A 312 -14.59 13.23 14.81
N ASP A 313 -13.71 13.56 13.88
CA ASP A 313 -12.78 14.71 13.97
C ASP A 313 -11.77 14.63 15.13
N GLU A 314 -11.57 13.44 15.72
CA GLU A 314 -10.76 13.24 16.93
C GLU A 314 -9.44 12.50 16.69
N GLY A 315 -9.36 11.56 15.75
CA GLY A 315 -8.13 10.79 15.58
C GLY A 315 -8.21 9.59 14.63
N TRP A 316 -7.22 8.72 14.74
CA TRP A 316 -7.08 7.47 13.99
C TRP A 316 -7.26 6.27 14.92
N ILE A 317 -7.75 5.17 14.36
CA ILE A 317 -7.93 3.91 15.07
C ILE A 317 -7.31 2.78 14.24
N GLY A 318 -6.50 1.95 14.90
CA GLY A 318 -5.95 0.76 14.29
C GLY A 318 -6.11 -0.45 15.20
N ALA A 319 -5.89 -1.64 14.66
CA ALA A 319 -5.81 -2.87 15.43
C ALA A 319 -4.48 -3.55 15.15
N SER A 320 -3.85 -4.13 16.16
CA SER A 320 -2.74 -5.04 15.91
C SER A 320 -3.23 -6.26 15.14
N TYR A 321 -2.30 -6.83 14.39
CA TYR A 321 -2.48 -7.96 13.51
C TYR A 321 -2.96 -9.21 14.26
N ARG A 322 -3.60 -10.12 13.52
CA ARG A 322 -3.81 -11.50 13.96
C ARG A 322 -2.66 -12.40 13.52
N ASN A 323 -2.31 -13.42 14.29
CA ASN A 323 -1.03 -14.13 14.13
C ASN A 323 -1.03 -15.22 13.03
N ASP A 324 -2.19 -15.58 12.47
CA ASP A 324 -2.34 -16.62 11.46
C ASP A 324 -2.10 -16.10 10.03
N ALA A 325 -0.83 -16.13 9.62
CA ALA A 325 -0.32 -15.90 8.25
C ALA A 325 -0.13 -14.43 7.84
N ILE A 326 0.82 -13.77 8.49
CA ILE A 326 1.30 -12.43 8.15
C ILE A 326 2.81 -12.48 8.03
N ASN A 327 3.33 -11.90 6.96
CA ASN A 327 4.77 -11.71 6.83
C ASN A 327 5.13 -10.30 7.27
N THR A 328 5.72 -10.21 8.46
CA THR A 328 6.25 -8.97 9.01
C THR A 328 7.51 -8.54 8.26
N ASP A 329 7.82 -7.24 8.28
CA ASP A 329 9.10 -6.72 7.84
C ASP A 329 10.28 -7.37 8.58
N SER A 330 11.40 -7.49 7.86
CA SER A 330 12.63 -8.11 8.35
C SER A 330 13.34 -7.34 9.47
N TYR A 331 13.10 -6.03 9.57
CA TYR A 331 13.71 -5.17 10.58
C TYR A 331 12.71 -4.79 11.67
N TYR A 332 11.56 -4.23 11.27
CA TYR A 332 10.56 -3.76 12.23
C TYR A 332 9.84 -4.89 12.94
N HIS A 333 9.72 -6.06 12.29
CA HIS A 333 8.93 -7.20 12.77
C HIS A 333 7.58 -6.72 13.33
N GLU A 334 6.95 -5.84 12.57
CA GLU A 334 5.77 -5.10 12.97
C GLU A 334 4.57 -6.03 13.11
N ASN A 335 3.68 -5.69 14.04
CA ASN A 335 2.37 -6.30 14.13
C ASN A 335 1.25 -5.25 14.19
N PHE A 336 1.54 -4.03 13.74
CA PHE A 336 0.64 -2.89 13.75
C PHE A 336 1.19 -1.80 12.81
N THR A 337 0.31 -1.21 12.01
CA THR A 337 0.61 0.02 11.25
C THR A 337 -0.57 0.99 11.26
N LEU A 338 -0.24 2.27 11.14
CA LEU A 338 -1.12 3.33 10.67
C LEU A 338 -0.31 4.21 9.69
N ALA A 339 -0.66 4.18 8.41
CA ALA A 339 -0.01 5.01 7.40
C ALA A 339 -0.71 6.35 7.17
N ASN A 340 -0.05 7.20 6.37
CA ASN A 340 -0.60 8.48 5.91
C ASN A 340 -1.09 9.35 7.07
N LEU A 341 -0.23 9.50 8.07
CA LEU A 341 -0.47 10.33 9.24
C LEU A 341 0.20 11.69 9.04
N PRO A 342 -0.53 12.82 9.12
CA PRO A 342 0.11 14.13 9.13
C PRO A 342 1.21 14.20 10.20
N ALA A 343 2.33 14.86 9.88
CA ALA A 343 3.41 15.02 10.85
C ALA A 343 2.97 15.92 12.02
N GLY A 344 3.46 15.60 13.20
CA GLY A 344 3.12 16.32 14.42
C GLY A 344 3.14 15.44 15.64
N LYS A 345 2.75 16.01 16.78
CA LYS A 345 2.67 15.31 18.06
C LYS A 345 1.28 14.70 18.25
N TYR A 346 1.29 13.51 18.83
CA TYR A 346 0.09 12.72 19.08
C TYR A 346 0.20 12.02 20.43
N TYR A 347 -0.94 11.71 21.01
CA TYR A 347 -1.05 10.73 22.07
C TYR A 347 -1.49 9.39 21.47
N LEU A 348 -0.68 8.37 21.75
CA LEU A 348 -0.95 6.98 21.40
C LEU A 348 -1.59 6.28 22.59
N TYR A 349 -2.81 5.79 22.45
CA TYR A 349 -3.56 5.10 23.50
C TYR A 349 -3.78 3.63 23.17
N LEU A 350 -3.49 2.78 24.15
CA LEU A 350 -3.87 1.36 24.12
C LEU A 350 -4.83 1.05 25.27
N ALA A 351 -6.05 0.68 24.93
CA ALA A 351 -7.09 0.28 25.88
C ALA A 351 -7.16 -1.26 25.97
N VAL A 352 -6.61 -1.84 27.03
CA VAL A 352 -6.65 -3.28 27.27
C VAL A 352 -7.87 -3.62 28.13
N SER A 353 -9.03 -3.67 27.47
CA SER A 353 -10.33 -3.85 28.11
C SER A 353 -10.44 -5.13 28.94
N SER A 354 -9.75 -6.20 28.54
CA SER A 354 -9.74 -7.50 29.24
C SER A 354 -9.22 -7.42 30.67
N ILE A 355 -8.40 -6.41 30.99
CA ILE A 355 -7.84 -6.17 32.34
C ILE A 355 -8.17 -4.78 32.88
N GLY A 356 -9.03 -4.02 32.19
CA GLY A 356 -9.44 -2.67 32.60
C GLY A 356 -8.28 -1.67 32.72
N ARG A 357 -7.26 -1.78 31.86
CA ARG A 357 -6.10 -0.88 31.87
C ARG A 357 -5.99 -0.06 30.59
N TYR A 358 -5.50 1.16 30.77
CA TYR A 358 -5.20 2.10 29.69
C TYR A 358 -3.74 2.49 29.78
N TYR A 359 -3.07 2.50 28.64
CA TYR A 359 -1.70 2.98 28.51
C TYR A 359 -1.71 4.12 27.52
N SER A 360 -0.89 5.14 27.77
CA SER A 360 -0.67 6.23 26.83
C SER A 360 0.80 6.63 26.78
N THR A 361 1.23 7.12 25.62
CA THR A 361 2.50 7.82 25.44
C THR A 361 2.34 8.95 24.45
N GLU A 362 3.15 10.00 24.57
CA GLU A 362 3.31 10.97 23.48
C GLU A 362 4.21 10.35 22.41
N ILE A 363 3.91 10.63 21.15
CA ILE A 363 4.71 10.22 19.99
C ILE A 363 4.68 11.32 18.93
N GLU A 364 5.79 11.48 18.21
CA GLU A 364 5.91 12.45 17.13
C GLU A 364 6.00 11.73 15.79
N ILE A 365 4.99 11.91 14.94
CA ILE A 365 5.00 11.41 13.56
C ILE A 365 5.93 12.29 12.74
N LYS A 366 6.96 11.67 12.17
CA LYS A 366 7.96 12.36 11.35
C LYS A 366 7.55 12.36 9.87
N PRO A 367 7.73 13.49 9.17
CA PRO A 367 7.37 13.59 7.76
C PRO A 367 8.28 12.71 6.91
N GLY A 368 7.67 11.90 6.05
CA GLY A 368 8.31 11.00 5.10
C GLY A 368 8.92 9.75 5.72
N GLN A 369 8.75 9.49 7.02
CA GLN A 369 9.50 8.46 7.74
C GLN A 369 8.59 7.50 8.49
N VAL A 370 9.12 6.29 8.74
CA VAL A 370 8.57 5.41 9.78
C VAL A 370 8.87 5.98 11.16
N THR A 371 7.84 6.10 11.97
CA THR A 371 7.90 6.30 13.41
C THR A 371 7.57 4.98 14.08
N PHE A 372 8.45 4.49 14.95
CA PHE A 372 8.33 3.14 15.51
C PHE A 372 8.12 3.17 17.03
N PHE A 373 7.30 2.25 17.55
CA PHE A 373 7.14 2.03 18.98
C PHE A 373 7.08 0.55 19.34
N LYS A 374 7.44 0.22 20.59
CA LYS A 374 7.16 -1.09 21.19
C LYS A 374 6.22 -0.94 22.38
N PHE A 375 5.39 -1.94 22.58
CA PHE A 375 4.51 -2.07 23.71
C PHE A 375 4.57 -3.49 24.26
N TYR A 376 4.64 -3.63 25.58
CA TYR A 376 4.45 -4.91 26.26
C TYR A 376 3.35 -4.78 27.31
N LEU A 377 2.39 -5.70 27.28
CA LEU A 377 1.36 -5.78 28.29
C LEU A 377 1.99 -5.83 29.70
N TRP A 378 1.48 -5.00 30.61
CA TRP A 378 1.98 -4.74 31.97
C TRP A 378 3.25 -3.90 32.09
N ARG A 379 4.04 -3.72 31.03
CA ARG A 379 5.27 -2.90 31.07
C ARG A 379 5.09 -1.54 30.41
N GLY A 380 4.15 -1.41 29.46
CA GLY A 380 3.85 -0.16 28.77
C GLY A 380 4.69 0.03 27.50
N PHE A 381 4.90 1.28 27.12
CA PHE A 381 5.61 1.69 25.92
C PHE A 381 7.13 1.74 26.12
N PHE A 382 7.87 1.49 25.05
CA PHE A 382 9.32 1.60 24.98
C PHE A 382 9.73 2.30 23.69
N ASP A 383 10.68 3.24 23.82
CA ASP A 383 11.18 4.06 22.71
C ASP A 383 12.43 3.46 22.04
N GLU A 384 12.61 2.15 22.16
CA GLU A 384 13.78 1.44 21.63
C GLU A 384 13.49 0.89 20.24
N LEU A 385 14.22 1.38 19.23
CA LEU A 385 14.25 0.78 17.89
C LEU A 385 14.68 -0.70 17.94
N PRO A 386 14.29 -1.52 16.95
CA PRO A 386 14.89 -2.84 16.78
C PRO A 386 16.42 -2.72 16.61
N PRO A 387 17.21 -3.70 17.09
CA PRO A 387 18.64 -3.69 16.82
C PRO A 387 18.89 -3.81 15.31
N THR A 388 19.78 -2.98 14.76
CA THR A 388 20.22 -3.10 13.37
C THR A 388 20.77 -4.52 13.15
N PRO A 389 20.30 -5.27 12.12
CA PRO A 389 20.81 -6.60 11.83
C PRO A 389 22.32 -6.53 11.58
N GLU A 390 23.09 -7.44 12.17
CA GLU A 390 24.50 -7.57 11.81
C GLU A 390 24.58 -8.00 10.34
N TYR A 391 25.19 -7.18 9.48
CA TYR A 391 25.47 -7.56 8.11
C TYR A 391 26.39 -8.79 8.12
N ILE A 392 25.87 -9.97 7.76
CA ILE A 392 26.68 -11.20 7.62
C ILE A 392 27.59 -11.13 6.36
N PHE A 393 27.52 -10.05 5.58
CA PHE A 393 28.39 -9.82 4.43
C PHE A 393 29.19 -8.53 4.57
N SER A 394 30.49 -8.65 4.85
CA SER A 394 31.48 -7.70 4.34
C SER A 394 31.68 -8.01 2.85
N PRO A 395 31.38 -7.10 1.91
CA PRO A 395 31.92 -7.25 0.57
C PRO A 395 33.45 -7.17 0.68
N SER A 396 34.15 -8.22 0.24
CA SER A 396 35.59 -8.11 -0.02
C SER A 396 35.81 -7.01 -1.07
N PRO A 397 36.89 -6.22 -0.93
CA PRO A 397 37.14 -5.00 -1.70
C PRO A 397 37.26 -5.23 -3.20
#